data_AF-Q0BHA9-F1
#
_entry.id   AF-Q0BHA9-F1
#
_cell.length_a   1.000
_cell.length_b   1.000
_cell.length_c   1.000
_cell.angle_alpha   90.00
_cell.angle_beta   90.00
_cell.angle_gamma   90.00
#
_symmetry.space_group_name_H-M   'P 1'
#
loop_
_entity.id
_entity.type
_entity.pdbx_description
1 polymer ?
#
loop_
_entity_poly.entity_id
_entity_poly.type
_entity_poly.pdbx_seq_one_letter_code
_entity_poly.pdbx_strand_id
1 'polypeptide(L)'
;MTSPVKQTGKKRVVGDGTPGPGRKKGVPNKMTVEVKEMIRQALDEAGGVDYLVERAKDPRTASAFLSLVGKVLPLTLQGDPNAPVQLVLNGSDVHG
;
A
#
# COMPACT_ATOMS: atom_id res chain seq x y z
N MET A 1 -23.16 26.40 36.21
CA MET A 1 -23.45 25.57 35.02
C MET A 1 -22.39 24.48 34.94
N THR A 2 -22.71 23.26 35.35
CA THR A 2 -21.76 22.14 35.42
C THR A 2 -22.06 21.17 34.28
N SER A 3 -21.10 20.98 33.38
CA SER A 3 -21.20 20.00 32.30
C SER A 3 -21.12 18.57 32.84
N PRO A 4 -21.89 17.60 32.31
CA PRO A 4 -21.80 16.20 32.73
C PRO A 4 -20.55 15.55 32.11
N VAL A 5 -19.75 14.88 32.96
CA VAL A 5 -18.59 14.09 32.54
C VAL A 5 -19.07 12.89 31.74
N LYS A 6 -18.53 12.71 30.53
CA LYS A 6 -18.79 11.56 29.66
C LYS A 6 -18.22 10.28 30.31
N GLN A 7 -19.06 9.51 31.01
CA GLN A 7 -18.69 8.18 31.46
C GLN A 7 -18.48 7.27 30.25
N THR A 8 -17.26 6.74 30.12
CA THR A 8 -16.91 5.77 29.07
C THR A 8 -17.30 4.37 29.53
N GLY A 9 -18.10 3.66 28.73
CA GLY A 9 -18.55 2.29 29.04
C GLY A 9 -17.39 1.31 29.27
N LYS A 10 -17.63 0.28 30.10
CA LYS A 10 -16.65 -0.76 30.48
C LYS A 10 -15.86 -1.27 29.26
N LYS A 11 -14.52 -1.23 29.35
CA LYS A 11 -13.63 -1.87 28.36
C LYS A 11 -13.90 -3.38 28.34
N ARG A 12 -14.19 -3.93 27.17
CA ARG A 12 -14.31 -5.39 26.98
C ARG A 12 -12.98 -6.06 27.30
N VAL A 13 -13.03 -7.15 28.06
CA VAL A 13 -11.84 -7.89 28.53
C VAL A 13 -11.75 -9.17 27.70
N VAL A 14 -10.54 -9.50 27.24
CA VAL A 14 -10.31 -10.75 26.50
C VAL A 14 -10.71 -11.93 27.40
N GLY A 15 -11.67 -12.74 26.95
CA GLY A 15 -12.17 -13.90 27.71
C GLY A 15 -13.54 -13.71 28.39
N ASP A 16 -14.23 -12.58 28.18
CA ASP A 16 -15.57 -12.30 28.73
C ASP A 16 -16.73 -12.99 27.98
N GLY A 17 -16.43 -13.96 27.10
CA GLY A 17 -17.42 -14.64 26.26
C GLY A 17 -17.89 -13.82 25.04
N THR A 18 -17.43 -12.58 24.88
CA THR A 18 -17.65 -11.82 23.64
C THR A 18 -16.53 -12.10 22.63
N PRO A 19 -16.80 -12.06 21.30
CA PRO A 19 -15.75 -12.16 20.30
C PRO A 19 -14.63 -11.18 20.62
N GLY A 20 -13.41 -11.70 20.78
CA GLY A 20 -12.25 -10.90 21.12
C GLY A 20 -12.06 -9.74 20.13
N PRO A 21 -11.35 -8.68 20.53
CA PRO A 21 -11.09 -7.56 19.63
C PRO A 21 -10.47 -8.10 18.35
N GLY A 22 -11.22 -7.99 17.24
CA GLY A 22 -10.76 -8.45 15.94
C GLY A 22 -9.41 -7.83 15.56
N ARG A 23 -8.74 -8.40 14.56
CA ARG A 23 -7.44 -7.88 14.09
C ARG A 23 -7.52 -6.36 13.89
N LYS A 24 -6.58 -5.64 14.51
CA LYS A 24 -6.48 -4.18 14.40
C LYS A 24 -6.51 -3.77 12.92
N LYS A 25 -7.44 -2.86 12.57
CA LYS A 25 -7.59 -2.31 11.22
C LYS A 25 -6.24 -1.73 10.77
N GLY A 26 -5.77 -2.12 9.58
CA GLY A 26 -4.51 -1.65 9.01
C GLY A 26 -3.29 -2.53 9.27
N VAL A 27 -3.35 -3.51 10.19
CA VAL A 27 -2.25 -4.49 10.33
C VAL A 27 -2.26 -5.39 9.10
N PRO A 28 -1.17 -5.53 8.32
CA PRO A 28 -1.10 -6.45 7.19
C PRO A 28 -1.30 -7.92 7.61
N ASN A 29 -1.77 -8.77 6.70
CA ASN A 29 -1.89 -10.20 6.99
C ASN A 29 -0.48 -10.82 7.01
N LYS A 30 -0.11 -11.51 8.10
CA LYS A 30 1.23 -12.12 8.27
C LYS A 30 1.61 -13.00 7.08
N MET A 31 0.70 -13.88 6.65
CA MET A 31 0.89 -14.72 5.46
C MET A 31 1.21 -13.91 4.21
N THR A 32 0.52 -12.78 4.01
CA THR A 32 0.77 -11.92 2.84
C THR A 32 2.11 -11.19 2.93
N VAL A 33 2.59 -10.88 4.14
CA VAL A 33 3.92 -10.30 4.35
C VAL A 33 5.01 -11.33 4.06
N GLU A 34 4.89 -12.53 4.60
CA GLU A 34 5.84 -13.64 4.38
C GLU A 34 5.96 -14.00 2.89
N VAL A 35 4.84 -14.09 2.17
CA VAL A 35 4.86 -14.36 0.72
C VAL A 35 5.54 -13.24 -0.06
N LYS A 36 5.32 -11.97 0.30
CA LYS A 36 6.02 -10.84 -0.34
C LYS A 36 7.53 -10.91 -0.12
N GLU A 37 7.94 -11.28 1.08
CA GLU A 37 9.36 -11.41 1.42
C GLU A 37 10.01 -12.59 0.68
N MET A 38 9.34 -13.75 0.61
CA MET A 38 9.81 -14.88 -0.19
C MET A 38 9.97 -14.52 -1.68
N ILE A 39 9.01 -13.79 -2.25
CA ILE A 39 9.08 -13.32 -3.64
C ILE A 39 10.26 -12.36 -3.84
N ARG A 40 10.49 -11.45 -2.88
CA ARG A 40 11.60 -10.50 -2.93
C ARG A 40 12.94 -11.24 -2.90
N GLN A 41 13.13 -12.16 -1.96
CA GLN A 41 14.35 -12.94 -1.83
C GLN A 41 14.61 -13.79 -3.08
N ALA A 42 13.57 -14.44 -3.62
CA ALA A 42 13.70 -15.19 -4.87
C ALA A 42 14.11 -14.31 -6.06
N LEU A 43 13.63 -13.06 -6.13
CA LEU A 43 14.04 -12.11 -7.16
C LEU A 43 15.50 -11.67 -6.97
N ASP A 44 15.91 -11.39 -5.73
CA ASP A 44 17.29 -11.03 -5.40
C ASP A 44 18.25 -12.18 -5.76
N GLU A 45 17.90 -13.43 -5.43
CA GLU A 45 18.66 -14.65 -5.79
C GLU A 45 18.70 -14.91 -7.31
N ALA A 46 17.64 -14.58 -8.03
CA ALA A 46 17.59 -14.72 -9.49
C ALA A 46 18.48 -13.71 -10.24
N GLY A 47 19.04 -12.71 -9.54
CA GLY A 47 19.87 -11.65 -10.13
C GLY A 47 19.22 -10.26 -10.11
N GLY A 48 18.09 -10.11 -9.43
CA GLY A 48 17.46 -8.82 -9.16
C GLY A 48 17.16 -8.01 -10.42
N VAL A 49 17.71 -6.81 -10.47
CA VAL A 49 17.51 -5.87 -11.59
C VAL A 49 18.06 -6.43 -12.90
N ASP A 50 19.24 -7.06 -12.88
CA ASP A 50 19.87 -7.57 -14.09
C ASP A 50 19.02 -8.67 -14.72
N TYR A 51 18.46 -9.55 -13.91
CA TYR A 51 17.49 -10.55 -14.36
C TYR A 51 16.27 -9.90 -15.02
N LEU A 52 15.70 -8.84 -14.43
CA LEU A 52 14.57 -8.13 -15.03
C LEU A 52 14.94 -7.45 -16.35
N VAL A 53 16.15 -6.89 -16.47
CA VAL A 53 16.66 -6.32 -17.72
C VAL A 53 16.80 -7.38 -18.80
N GLU A 54 17.30 -8.57 -18.46
CA GLU A 54 17.36 -9.69 -19.40
C GLU A 54 15.96 -10.13 -19.84
N ARG A 55 15.03 -10.28 -18.90
CA ARG A 55 13.63 -10.65 -19.20
C ARG A 55 12.91 -9.60 -20.04
N ALA A 56 13.27 -8.32 -19.90
CA ALA A 56 12.72 -7.23 -20.71
C ALA A 56 13.21 -7.28 -22.18
N LYS A 57 14.41 -7.83 -22.42
CA LYS A 57 15.00 -7.95 -23.77
C LYS A 57 14.64 -9.25 -24.48
N ASP A 58 14.25 -10.30 -23.74
CA ASP A 58 13.79 -11.57 -24.31
C ASP A 58 12.34 -11.46 -24.81
N PRO A 59 12.07 -11.66 -26.13
CA PRO A 59 10.73 -11.56 -26.70
C PRO A 59 9.69 -12.47 -26.04
N ARG A 60 10.11 -13.61 -25.47
CA ARG A 60 9.20 -14.56 -24.82
C ARG A 60 8.71 -14.06 -23.47
N THR A 61 9.47 -13.20 -22.80
CA THR A 61 9.17 -12.71 -21.45
C THR A 61 8.86 -11.22 -21.39
N ALA A 62 9.08 -10.47 -22.48
CA ALA A 62 8.82 -9.03 -22.56
C ALA A 62 7.38 -8.64 -22.18
N SER A 63 6.37 -9.42 -22.59
CA SER A 63 4.96 -9.16 -22.23
C SER A 63 4.70 -9.26 -20.71
N ALA A 64 5.32 -10.25 -20.05
CA ALA A 64 5.22 -10.41 -18.60
C ALA A 64 5.90 -9.25 -17.86
N PHE A 65 7.06 -8.79 -18.37
CA PHE A 65 7.75 -7.62 -17.83
C PHE A 65 6.89 -6.34 -17.96
N LEU A 66 6.36 -6.05 -19.15
CA LEU A 66 5.49 -4.88 -19.37
C LEU A 66 4.21 -4.92 -18.51
N SER A 67 3.65 -6.12 -18.30
CA SER A 67 2.51 -6.31 -17.40
C SER A 67 2.86 -5.99 -15.95
N LEU A 68 4.08 -6.32 -15.49
CA LEU A 68 4.55 -5.95 -14.17
C LEU A 68 4.73 -4.43 -14.05
N VAL A 69 5.31 -3.79 -15.07
CA VAL A 69 5.48 -2.32 -15.14
C VAL A 69 4.13 -1.62 -14.94
N GLY A 70 3.08 -2.05 -15.63
CA GLY A 70 1.74 -1.49 -15.46
C GLY A 70 1.10 -1.68 -14.08
N LYS A 71 1.55 -2.67 -13.30
CA LYS A 71 1.08 -2.93 -11.92
C LYS A 71 1.85 -2.13 -10.87
N VAL A 72 3.13 -1.84 -11.12
CA VAL A 72 3.99 -1.11 -10.17
C VAL A 72 3.96 0.40 -10.40
N LEU A 73 3.67 0.84 -11.63
CA LEU A 73 3.48 2.26 -11.91
C LEU A 73 2.14 2.74 -11.33
N PRO A 74 2.13 3.73 -10.43
CA PRO A 74 0.90 4.28 -9.90
C PRO A 74 0.16 5.06 -11.01
N LEU A 75 -0.99 4.52 -11.45
CA LEU A 75 -1.90 5.17 -12.41
C LEU A 75 -2.84 6.21 -11.78
N THR A 76 -2.87 6.26 -10.44
CA THR A 76 -3.65 7.24 -9.69
C THR A 76 -2.69 8.01 -8.78
N LEU A 77 -2.71 9.34 -8.90
CA LEU A 77 -2.15 10.23 -7.88
C LEU A 77 -3.06 10.11 -6.64
N GLN A 78 -2.94 9.01 -5.90
CA GLN A 78 -3.46 8.97 -4.55
C GLN A 78 -2.65 9.99 -3.77
N GLY A 79 -3.30 11.03 -3.26
CA GLY A 79 -2.65 12.04 -2.41
C GLY A 79 -1.98 11.33 -1.24
N ASP A 80 -0.68 11.12 -1.35
CA ASP A 80 0.14 10.58 -0.28
C ASP A 80 0.14 11.64 0.82
N PRO A 81 -0.29 11.32 2.06
CA PRO A 81 -0.19 12.24 3.19
C PRO A 81 1.24 12.76 3.42
N ASN A 82 2.26 12.02 2.98
CA ASN A 82 3.68 12.39 3.08
C ASN A 82 4.25 13.01 1.79
N ALA A 83 3.51 13.02 0.69
CA ALA A 83 3.90 13.66 -0.58
C ALA A 83 2.66 14.33 -1.24
N PRO A 84 2.18 15.45 -0.67
CA PRO A 84 0.96 16.11 -1.15
C PRO A 84 1.15 16.67 -2.56
N VAL A 85 0.11 16.50 -3.38
CA VAL A 85 0.07 17.06 -4.74
C VAL A 85 -0.04 18.58 -4.64
N GLN A 86 0.94 19.31 -5.17
CA GLN A 86 0.89 20.76 -5.32
C GLN A 86 0.24 21.14 -6.64
N LEU A 87 -0.96 21.72 -6.58
CA LEU A 87 -1.60 22.34 -7.74
C LEU A 87 -1.04 23.76 -7.91
N VAL A 88 -0.20 23.96 -8.93
CA VAL A 88 0.27 25.30 -9.33
C VAL A 88 -0.58 25.77 -10.50
N LEU A 89 -1.43 26.78 -10.26
CA LEU A 89 -2.20 27.44 -11.30
C LEU A 89 -1.41 28.65 -11.80
N ASN A 90 -0.90 28.57 -13.03
CA ASN A 90 -0.25 29.71 -13.67
C ASN A 90 -1.34 30.61 -14.26
N GLY A 91 -1.36 31.88 -13.88
CA GLY A 91 -2.44 32.84 -14.18
C GLY A 91 -2.65 33.22 -15.66
N SER A 92 -2.11 32.46 -16.61
CA SER A 92 -2.31 32.66 -18.05
C SER A 92 -3.57 31.96 -18.60
N ASP A 93 -4.19 31.06 -17.84
CA ASP A 93 -5.32 30.24 -18.31
C ASP A 93 -6.70 30.74 -17.83
N VAL A 94 -6.79 31.97 -17.32
CA VAL A 94 -8.06 32.63 -16.99
C VAL A 94 -8.64 33.30 -18.23
N HIS A 95 -9.32 32.52 -19.08
CA HIS A 95 -10.19 33.09 -20.11
C HIS A 95 -11.55 33.40 -19.46
N GLY A 96 -11.82 34.69 -19.26
CA GLY A 96 -13.14 35.22 -18.94
C GLY A 96 -14.04 35.34 -20.16
#